data_AF-A0A1M6AWA3-F1
#
_entry.id   AF-A0A1M6AWA3-F1
#
_cell.length_a   1.000
_cell.length_b   1.000
_cell.length_c   1.000
_cell.angle_alpha   90.00
_cell.angle_beta   90.00
_cell.angle_gamma   90.00
#
_symmetry.space_group_name_H-M   'P 1'
#
loop_
_entity.id
_entity.type
_entity.pdbx_description
1 polymer ?
#
loop_
_entity_poly.entity_id
_entity_poly.type
_entity_poly.pdbx_seq_one_letter_code
_entity_poly.pdbx_strand_id
1 'polypeptide(L)'
;MTNEELVKEYQNGNLSMLEVLIKKNENLVKYFANKYSGVAKKASLEFNDLVQEGWIAFLDAVEKYQYNDDEPVLFSTYAGMRIRYRILNTLNSSICRKKKRDVTSEEINICSISEVMHGTDDMTIEETLSDEQSEEVFMMVEDEIDNKILRQDLFHVIETVLGKGAGLVRNVLIMHYGLKGKERTFEQIGKIFKVTWQSVQQAEFAAIKKIRNSQEGKELMKKYQWQVLNSFEHNRDKINQFASPDVVLERMETLDELLYGVLKQIC
;
A
#
# COMPACT_ATOMS: atom_id res chain seq x y z
N MET A 1 -31.74 10.29 2.97
CA MET A 1 -31.49 8.91 3.42
C MET A 1 -30.01 8.65 3.50
N THR A 2 -29.56 8.18 4.65
CA THR A 2 -28.20 7.68 4.86
C THR A 2 -27.98 6.39 4.07
N ASN A 3 -26.72 5.95 3.92
CA ASN A 3 -26.46 4.71 3.19
C ASN A 3 -26.99 3.50 3.97
N GLU A 4 -26.92 3.58 5.29
CA GLU A 4 -27.36 2.60 6.26
C GLU A 4 -28.88 2.41 6.21
N GLU A 5 -29.64 3.52 6.14
CA GLU A 5 -31.09 3.48 5.93
C GLU A 5 -31.46 2.83 4.59
N LEU A 6 -30.75 3.18 3.51
CA LEU A 6 -31.01 2.60 2.19
C LEU A 6 -30.76 1.09 2.15
N VAL A 7 -29.73 0.61 2.85
CA VAL A 7 -29.43 -0.82 2.95
C VAL A 7 -30.50 -1.55 3.77
N LYS A 8 -30.94 -1.00 4.90
CA LYS A 8 -32.03 -1.58 5.70
C LYS A 8 -33.34 -1.69 4.91
N GLU A 9 -33.71 -0.64 4.19
CA GLU A 9 -34.91 -0.64 3.33
C GLU A 9 -34.82 -1.65 2.18
N TYR A 10 -33.61 -1.82 1.60
CA TYR A 10 -33.37 -2.86 0.61
C TYR A 10 -33.54 -4.27 1.20
N GLN A 11 -32.96 -4.53 2.38
CA GLN A 11 -33.07 -5.81 3.09
C GLN A 11 -34.52 -6.12 3.48
N ASN A 12 -35.35 -5.10 3.71
CA ASN A 12 -36.79 -5.24 3.94
C ASN A 12 -37.60 -5.57 2.67
N GLY A 13 -36.95 -5.72 1.51
CA GLY A 13 -37.56 -6.15 0.25
C GLY A 13 -37.80 -5.04 -0.78
N ASN A 14 -37.37 -3.80 -0.52
CA ASN A 14 -37.55 -2.70 -1.46
C ASN A 14 -36.41 -2.63 -2.49
N LEU A 15 -36.56 -3.34 -3.60
CA LEU A 15 -35.56 -3.44 -4.68
C LEU A 15 -35.21 -2.09 -5.32
N SER A 16 -36.12 -1.11 -5.31
CA SER A 16 -35.89 0.22 -5.91
C SER A 16 -34.82 1.02 -5.16
N MET A 17 -34.56 0.69 -3.88
CA MET A 17 -33.54 1.37 -3.07
C MET A 17 -32.12 1.00 -3.49
N LEU A 18 -31.92 -0.18 -4.08
CA LEU A 18 -30.62 -0.61 -4.58
C LEU A 18 -30.10 0.31 -5.68
N GLU A 19 -30.96 0.71 -6.63
CA GLU A 19 -30.58 1.62 -7.71
C GLU A 19 -30.15 2.99 -7.19
N VAL A 20 -30.84 3.50 -6.16
CA VAL A 20 -30.51 4.77 -5.50
C VAL A 20 -29.17 4.64 -4.78
N LEU A 21 -28.92 3.50 -4.12
CA LEU A 21 -27.67 3.23 -3.41
C LEU A 21 -26.48 3.13 -4.38
N ILE A 22 -26.65 2.44 -5.51
CA ILE A 22 -25.64 2.31 -6.57
C ILE A 22 -25.27 3.70 -7.11
N LYS A 23 -26.26 4.51 -7.52
CA LYS A 23 -26.01 5.87 -8.03
C LYS A 23 -25.26 6.75 -7.04
N LYS A 24 -25.57 6.63 -5.75
CA LYS A 24 -24.95 7.43 -4.69
C LYS A 24 -23.48 7.02 -4.44
N ASN A 25 -23.14 5.75 -4.60
CA ASN A 25 -21.83 5.19 -4.21
C ASN A 25 -20.92 4.84 -5.41
N GLU A 26 -21.28 5.27 -6.62
CA GLU A 26 -20.50 5.03 -7.85
C GLU A 26 -19.05 5.52 -7.73
N ASN A 27 -18.84 6.68 -7.11
CA ASN A 27 -17.51 7.25 -6.94
C ASN A 27 -16.63 6.44 -5.98
N LEU A 28 -17.23 5.71 -5.03
CA LEU A 28 -16.49 4.86 -4.09
C LEU A 28 -15.84 3.68 -4.84
N VAL A 29 -16.63 2.98 -5.66
CA VAL A 29 -16.13 1.86 -6.47
C VAL A 29 -15.09 2.34 -7.48
N LYS A 30 -15.37 3.47 -8.17
CA LYS A 30 -14.42 4.09 -9.10
C LYS A 30 -13.12 4.52 -8.41
N TYR A 31 -13.18 5.02 -7.18
CA TYR A 31 -12.00 5.39 -6.41
C TYR A 31 -11.07 4.19 -6.19
N PHE A 32 -11.62 3.05 -5.73
CA PHE A 32 -10.83 1.83 -5.54
C PHE A 32 -10.31 1.27 -6.87
N ALA A 33 -11.17 1.15 -7.89
CA ALA A 33 -10.74 0.70 -9.22
C ALA A 33 -9.61 1.57 -9.80
N ASN A 34 -9.68 2.90 -9.61
CA ASN A 34 -8.65 3.82 -10.09
C ASN A 34 -7.34 3.64 -9.31
N LYS A 35 -7.41 3.43 -7.98
CA LYS A 35 -6.25 3.12 -7.13
C LYS A 35 -5.48 1.89 -7.65
N TYR A 36 -6.19 0.87 -8.11
CA TYR A 36 -5.60 -0.40 -8.56
C TYR A 36 -5.31 -0.49 -10.07
N SER A 37 -5.78 0.47 -10.87
CA SER A 37 -5.63 0.50 -12.34
C SER A 37 -4.18 0.37 -12.82
N GLY A 38 -3.22 0.91 -12.06
CA GLY A 38 -1.81 0.88 -12.39
C GLY A 38 -1.17 -0.51 -12.25
N VAL A 39 -1.73 -1.38 -11.41
CA VAL A 39 -1.28 -2.77 -11.19
C VAL A 39 -2.04 -3.72 -12.11
N ALA A 40 -3.32 -3.44 -12.37
CA ALA A 40 -4.17 -4.22 -13.28
C ALA A 40 -3.56 -4.45 -14.66
N LYS A 41 -2.84 -3.45 -15.20
CA LYS A 41 -2.11 -3.58 -16.48
C LYS A 41 -1.11 -4.74 -16.50
N LYS A 42 -0.50 -5.09 -15.36
CA LYS A 42 0.43 -6.25 -15.26
C LYS A 42 -0.32 -7.58 -15.24
N ALA A 43 -1.54 -7.58 -14.70
CA ALA A 43 -2.45 -8.70 -14.66
C ALA A 43 -3.28 -8.86 -15.95
N SER A 44 -3.01 -8.04 -16.98
CA SER A 44 -3.80 -7.95 -18.22
C SER A 44 -5.29 -7.65 -17.99
N LEU A 45 -5.61 -6.96 -16.89
CA LEU A 45 -6.95 -6.50 -16.55
C LEU A 45 -7.12 -5.02 -16.88
N GLU A 46 -8.30 -4.67 -17.41
CA GLU A 46 -8.67 -3.30 -17.72
C GLU A 46 -9.34 -2.61 -16.53
N PHE A 47 -9.44 -1.28 -16.60
CA PHE A 47 -10.12 -0.50 -15.57
C PHE A 47 -11.59 -0.93 -15.40
N ASN A 48 -12.27 -1.25 -16.51
CA ASN A 48 -13.65 -1.71 -16.48
C ASN A 48 -13.77 -3.03 -15.71
N ASP A 49 -12.83 -3.96 -15.87
CA ASP A 49 -12.85 -5.24 -15.14
C ASP A 49 -12.77 -5.02 -13.62
N LEU A 50 -11.90 -4.10 -13.18
CA LEU A 50 -11.81 -3.74 -11.76
C LEU A 50 -13.09 -3.08 -11.23
N VAL A 51 -13.72 -2.22 -12.04
CA VAL A 51 -15.00 -1.59 -11.68
C VAL A 51 -16.08 -2.66 -11.53
N GLN A 52 -16.12 -3.65 -12.42
CA GLN A 52 -17.09 -4.74 -12.31
C GLN A 52 -16.86 -5.58 -11.07
N GLU A 53 -15.62 -6.02 -10.80
CA GLU A 53 -15.33 -6.78 -9.57
C GLU A 53 -15.64 -5.98 -8.30
N GLY A 54 -15.37 -4.68 -8.33
CA GLY A 54 -15.76 -3.77 -7.25
C GLY A 54 -17.27 -3.69 -7.05
N TRP A 55 -18.06 -3.64 -8.13
CA TRP A 55 -19.52 -3.64 -8.02
C TRP A 55 -20.08 -4.95 -7.49
N ILE A 56 -19.53 -6.09 -7.90
CA ILE A 56 -20.02 -7.37 -7.39
C ILE A 56 -19.67 -7.49 -5.89
N ALA A 57 -18.50 -7.02 -5.46
CA ALA A 57 -18.15 -6.92 -4.04
C ALA A 57 -19.08 -5.99 -3.26
N PHE A 58 -19.47 -4.87 -3.87
CA PHE A 58 -20.37 -3.90 -3.26
C PHE A 58 -21.77 -4.48 -3.07
N LEU A 59 -22.30 -5.20 -4.05
CA LEU A 59 -23.61 -5.87 -3.94
C LEU A 59 -23.60 -6.93 -2.83
N ASP A 60 -22.55 -7.76 -2.79
CA ASP A 60 -22.35 -8.73 -1.71
C ASP A 60 -22.24 -8.04 -0.33
N ALA A 61 -21.62 -6.85 -0.27
CA ALA A 61 -21.59 -6.05 0.96
C ALA A 61 -22.96 -5.51 1.36
N VAL A 62 -23.82 -5.12 0.40
CA VAL A 62 -25.20 -4.66 0.69
C VAL A 62 -26.03 -5.80 1.30
N GLU A 63 -25.90 -7.01 0.78
CA GLU A 63 -26.62 -8.18 1.27
C GLU A 63 -26.17 -8.56 2.69
N LYS A 64 -24.86 -8.51 2.97
CA LYS A 64 -24.26 -8.99 4.22
C LYS A 64 -24.13 -7.94 5.32
N TYR A 65 -24.31 -6.66 5.01
CA TYR A 65 -24.11 -5.60 5.99
C TYR A 65 -25.14 -5.65 7.13
N GLN A 66 -24.63 -5.70 8.35
CA GLN A 66 -25.43 -5.64 9.57
C GLN A 66 -25.08 -4.37 10.34
N TYR A 67 -26.10 -3.59 10.69
CA TYR A 67 -25.92 -2.38 11.48
C TYR A 67 -26.08 -2.72 12.97
N ASN A 68 -24.99 -2.63 13.73
CA ASN A 68 -24.98 -2.83 15.17
C ASN A 68 -24.99 -1.48 15.89
N ASP A 69 -25.87 -1.32 16.88
CA ASP A 69 -25.99 -0.08 17.67
C ASP A 69 -24.84 0.09 18.68
N ASP A 70 -24.26 -1.02 19.16
CA ASP A 70 -23.18 -1.00 20.16
C ASP A 70 -21.81 -0.58 19.57
N GLU A 71 -21.54 -0.96 18.31
CA GLU A 71 -20.34 -0.56 17.56
C GLU A 71 -20.73 -0.16 16.13
N PRO A 72 -21.06 1.13 15.89
CA PRO A 72 -21.57 1.55 14.59
C PRO A 72 -20.44 1.67 13.56
N VAL A 73 -20.36 0.69 12.66
CA VAL A 73 -19.50 0.76 11.48
C VAL A 73 -20.29 1.36 10.32
N LEU A 74 -19.82 2.46 9.76
CA LEU A 74 -20.43 3.08 8.57
C LEU A 74 -20.43 2.11 7.38
N PHE A 75 -21.52 2.09 6.60
CA PHE A 75 -21.63 1.21 5.45
C PHE A 75 -20.52 1.47 4.42
N SER A 76 -20.15 2.74 4.21
CA SER A 76 -19.09 3.12 3.28
C SER A 76 -17.73 2.51 3.64
N THR A 77 -17.43 2.36 4.94
CA THR A 77 -16.21 1.74 5.43
C THR A 77 -16.23 0.24 5.20
N TYR A 78 -17.34 -0.42 5.56
CA TYR A 78 -17.54 -1.86 5.35
C TYR A 78 -17.48 -2.24 3.86
N ALA A 79 -18.28 -1.57 3.03
CA ALA A 79 -18.30 -1.77 1.59
C ALA A 79 -16.93 -1.47 0.97
N GLY A 80 -16.23 -0.43 1.44
CA GLY A 80 -14.88 -0.11 1.01
C GLY A 80 -13.89 -1.26 1.23
N MET A 81 -13.93 -1.92 2.40
CA MET A 81 -13.08 -3.09 2.67
C MET A 81 -13.43 -4.28 1.77
N ARG A 82 -14.72 -4.57 1.54
CA ARG A 82 -15.16 -5.66 0.64
C ARG A 82 -14.71 -5.41 -0.81
N ILE A 83 -14.89 -4.20 -1.31
CA ILE A 83 -14.44 -3.78 -2.65
C ILE A 83 -12.91 -3.95 -2.78
N ARG A 84 -12.17 -3.43 -1.79
CA ARG A 84 -10.71 -3.51 -1.75
C ARG A 84 -10.23 -4.96 -1.81
N TYR A 85 -10.79 -5.82 -0.96
CA TYR A 85 -10.46 -7.23 -0.88
C TYR A 85 -10.68 -7.94 -2.22
N ARG A 86 -11.87 -7.77 -2.79
CA ARG A 86 -12.24 -8.44 -4.02
C ARG A 86 -11.38 -8.04 -5.21
N ILE A 87 -11.16 -6.74 -5.41
CA ILE A 87 -10.29 -6.24 -6.49
C ILE A 87 -8.88 -6.80 -6.34
N LEU A 88 -8.33 -6.82 -5.13
CA LEU A 88 -7.00 -7.36 -4.87
C LEU A 88 -6.92 -8.87 -5.08
N ASN A 89 -7.94 -9.63 -4.67
CA ASN A 89 -7.99 -11.07 -4.90
C ASN A 89 -8.03 -11.40 -6.40
N THR A 90 -8.82 -10.67 -7.19
CA THR A 90 -8.86 -10.84 -8.66
C THR A 90 -7.51 -10.53 -9.29
N LEU A 91 -6.85 -9.45 -8.86
CA LEU A 91 -5.51 -9.10 -9.33
C LEU A 91 -4.49 -10.19 -9.03
N ASN A 92 -4.50 -10.70 -7.78
CA ASN A 92 -3.57 -11.73 -7.33
C ASN A 92 -3.79 -13.07 -8.02
N SER A 93 -5.04 -13.43 -8.27
CA SER A 93 -5.40 -14.65 -9.00
C SER A 93 -4.98 -14.56 -10.48
N SER A 94 -5.01 -13.37 -11.05
CA SER A 94 -4.64 -13.10 -12.44
C SER A 94 -3.12 -12.98 -12.66
N ILE A 95 -2.34 -12.72 -11.60
CA ILE A 95 -0.88 -12.72 -11.66
C ILE A 95 -0.37 -14.17 -11.61
N CYS A 96 0.30 -14.61 -12.69
CA CYS A 96 0.81 -15.99 -12.79
C CYS A 96 1.76 -16.34 -11.64
N ARG A 97 1.33 -17.26 -10.77
CA ARG A 97 2.17 -17.88 -9.74
C ARG A 97 3.14 -18.89 -10.38
N LYS A 98 4.45 -18.77 -10.12
CA LYS A 98 5.39 -19.88 -10.36
C LYS A 98 5.22 -20.91 -9.23
N LYS A 99 4.49 -21.98 -9.47
CA LYS A 99 4.38 -23.08 -8.49
C LYS A 99 5.74 -23.77 -8.32
N LYS A 100 6.32 -23.74 -7.12
CA LYS A 100 7.27 -24.78 -6.69
C LYS A 100 6.43 -25.98 -6.26
N ARG A 101 6.68 -27.14 -6.87
CA ARG A 101 6.16 -28.42 -6.38
C ARG A 101 7.26 -29.09 -5.59
N ASP A 102 6.92 -29.59 -4.41
CA ASP A 102 7.72 -30.59 -3.72
C ASP A 102 7.12 -31.97 -4.00
N VAL A 103 7.96 -32.98 -4.18
CA VAL A 103 7.59 -34.30 -4.75
C VAL A 103 7.28 -35.33 -3.65
N THR A 104 7.26 -34.92 -2.37
CA THR A 104 7.51 -35.81 -1.22
C THR A 104 6.46 -35.81 -0.10
N SER A 105 5.21 -35.39 -0.33
CA SER A 105 4.19 -35.34 0.73
C SER A 105 3.27 -36.57 0.75
N GLU A 106 2.98 -37.12 1.94
CA GLU A 106 2.07 -38.26 2.17
C GLU A 106 0.58 -37.93 1.95
N GLU A 107 -0.27 -38.96 1.79
CA GLU A 107 -1.70 -38.83 1.48
C GLU A 107 -2.50 -38.19 2.62
N ILE A 108 -2.93 -36.94 2.39
CA ILE A 108 -3.87 -36.21 3.24
C ILE A 108 -5.28 -36.49 2.73
N ASN A 109 -6.23 -36.76 3.62
CA ASN A 109 -7.64 -36.85 3.23
C ASN A 109 -8.14 -35.45 2.86
N ILE A 110 -8.45 -35.25 1.57
CA ILE A 110 -8.78 -33.94 1.00
C ILE A 110 -10.27 -33.68 1.21
N CYS A 111 -10.63 -32.90 2.22
CA CYS A 111 -11.93 -32.24 2.22
C CYS A 111 -11.93 -31.19 1.11
N SER A 112 -13.05 -31.08 0.38
CA SER A 112 -13.15 -30.03 -0.63
C SER A 112 -13.17 -28.68 0.08
N ILE A 113 -12.39 -27.71 -0.40
CA ILE A 113 -12.33 -26.38 0.24
C ILE A 113 -13.71 -25.67 0.23
N SER A 114 -14.55 -26.04 -0.73
CA SER A 114 -15.93 -25.55 -0.90
C SER A 114 -16.97 -26.28 -0.04
N GLU A 115 -16.54 -27.19 0.84
CA GLU A 115 -17.43 -27.94 1.72
C GLU A 115 -17.90 -27.04 2.87
N VAL A 116 -19.19 -27.11 3.20
CA VAL A 116 -19.79 -26.28 4.26
C VAL A 116 -19.39 -26.83 5.63
N MET A 117 -18.92 -25.97 6.50
CA MET A 117 -18.48 -26.32 7.84
C MET A 117 -19.66 -26.79 8.68
N HIS A 118 -19.51 -27.96 9.31
CA HIS A 118 -20.57 -28.54 10.14
C HIS A 118 -20.89 -27.65 11.34
N GLY A 119 -22.17 -27.27 11.49
CA GLY A 119 -22.67 -26.45 12.59
C GLY A 119 -22.78 -24.95 12.28
N THR A 120 -22.39 -24.54 11.07
CA THR A 120 -22.66 -23.21 10.51
C THR A 120 -23.53 -23.36 9.28
N ASP A 121 -24.49 -22.45 9.07
CA ASP A 121 -25.52 -22.67 8.04
C ASP A 121 -24.97 -22.59 6.60
N ASP A 122 -23.88 -21.85 6.32
CA ASP A 122 -23.37 -21.69 4.94
C ASP A 122 -21.86 -21.35 4.83
N MET A 123 -21.10 -21.46 5.92
CA MET A 123 -19.67 -21.06 5.89
C MET A 123 -18.83 -22.18 5.26
N THR A 124 -18.19 -21.92 4.13
CA THR A 124 -17.30 -22.91 3.53
C THR A 124 -15.97 -22.98 4.27
N ILE A 125 -15.30 -24.13 4.23
CA ILE A 125 -13.97 -24.28 4.83
C ILE A 125 -12.99 -23.24 4.25
N GLU A 126 -13.11 -22.87 2.98
CA GLU A 126 -12.37 -21.77 2.34
C GLU A 126 -12.48 -20.43 3.08
N GLU A 127 -13.68 -20.06 3.51
CA GLU A 127 -13.96 -18.76 4.15
C GLU A 127 -13.47 -18.69 5.61
N THR A 128 -13.22 -19.85 6.23
CA THR A 128 -12.70 -19.95 7.61
C THR A 128 -11.18 -19.96 7.70
N LEU A 129 -10.51 -20.18 6.57
CA LEU A 129 -9.06 -20.24 6.52
C LEU A 129 -8.49 -18.83 6.33
N SER A 130 -7.92 -18.27 7.40
CA SER A 130 -6.93 -17.20 7.29
C SER A 130 -5.70 -17.75 6.58
N ASP A 131 -5.64 -17.63 5.26
CA ASP A 131 -4.44 -18.00 4.51
C ASP A 131 -3.40 -16.90 4.73
N GLU A 132 -2.47 -17.13 5.66
CA GLU A 132 -1.32 -16.24 5.92
C GLU A 132 -0.56 -15.91 4.63
N GLN A 133 -0.52 -16.83 3.65
CA GLN A 133 0.09 -16.54 2.34
C GLN A 133 -0.78 -15.59 1.49
N SER A 134 -2.11 -15.64 1.64
CA SER A 134 -3.01 -14.69 0.98
C SER A 134 -2.92 -13.29 1.61
N GLU A 135 -2.75 -13.20 2.93
CA GLU A 135 -2.51 -11.94 3.64
C GLU A 135 -1.15 -11.35 3.30
N GLU A 136 -0.08 -12.17 3.26
CA GLU A 136 1.24 -11.74 2.78
C GLU A 136 1.16 -11.20 1.35
N VAL A 137 0.46 -11.90 0.45
CA VAL A 137 0.30 -11.49 -0.95
C VAL A 137 -0.55 -10.21 -1.07
N PHE A 138 -1.54 -10.02 -0.20
CA PHE A 138 -2.34 -8.79 -0.11
C PHE A 138 -1.48 -7.60 0.36
N MET A 139 -0.71 -7.79 1.44
CA MET A 139 0.25 -6.79 1.93
C MET A 139 1.29 -6.42 0.86
N MET A 140 1.80 -7.40 0.10
CA MET A 140 2.77 -7.15 -0.98
C MET A 140 2.23 -6.25 -2.10
N VAL A 141 0.98 -6.46 -2.54
CA VAL A 141 0.40 -5.62 -3.61
C VAL A 141 0.14 -4.20 -3.09
N GLU A 142 -0.25 -4.07 -1.83
CA GLU A 142 -0.49 -2.78 -1.20
C GLU A 142 0.79 -1.99 -0.99
N ASP A 143 1.82 -2.66 -0.47
CA ASP A 143 3.17 -2.10 -0.35
C ASP A 143 3.72 -1.69 -1.72
N GLU A 144 3.48 -2.47 -2.78
CA GLU A 144 3.92 -2.11 -4.13
C GLU A 144 3.21 -0.84 -4.64
N ILE A 145 1.92 -0.68 -4.34
CA ILE A 145 1.13 0.50 -4.71
C ILE A 145 1.57 1.72 -3.93
N ASP A 146 1.70 1.58 -2.61
CA ASP A 146 2.10 2.68 -1.73
C ASP A 146 3.52 3.15 -2.08
N ASN A 147 4.44 2.22 -2.36
CA ASN A 147 5.76 2.54 -2.89
C ASN A 147 5.72 3.26 -4.24
N LYS A 148 4.80 2.87 -5.15
CA LYS A 148 4.66 3.54 -6.45
C LYS A 148 4.13 4.97 -6.32
N ILE A 149 3.13 5.17 -5.46
CA ILE A 149 2.58 6.50 -5.16
C ILE A 149 3.66 7.37 -4.51
N LEU A 150 4.36 6.85 -3.51
CA LEU A 150 5.46 7.54 -2.84
C LEU A 150 6.57 7.93 -3.82
N ARG A 151 6.98 7.01 -4.71
CA ARG A 151 7.96 7.30 -5.78
C ARG A 151 7.47 8.43 -6.69
N GLN A 152 6.20 8.41 -7.10
CA GLN A 152 5.63 9.43 -7.97
C GLN A 152 5.61 10.82 -7.28
N ASP A 153 5.20 10.86 -6.02
CA ASP A 153 5.18 12.09 -5.23
C ASP A 153 6.60 12.62 -4.98
N LEU A 154 7.55 11.74 -4.67
CA LEU A 154 8.96 12.11 -4.51
C LEU A 154 9.55 12.66 -5.81
N PHE A 155 9.23 12.05 -6.95
CA PHE A 155 9.60 12.58 -8.26
C PHE A 155 9.05 13.99 -8.49
N HIS A 156 7.76 14.19 -8.17
CA HIS A 156 7.13 15.49 -8.31
C HIS A 156 7.84 16.56 -7.46
N VAL A 157 8.13 16.26 -6.19
CA VAL A 157 8.87 17.18 -5.31
C VAL A 157 10.27 17.46 -5.83
N ILE A 158 10.99 16.44 -6.29
CA ILE A 158 12.32 16.59 -6.90
C ILE A 158 12.25 17.52 -8.11
N GLU A 159 11.28 17.34 -9.01
CA GLU A 159 11.15 18.20 -10.20
C GLU A 159 10.74 19.62 -9.88
N THR A 160 9.87 19.82 -8.88
CA THR A 160 9.42 21.14 -8.47
C THR A 160 10.52 21.93 -7.75
N VAL A 161 11.27 21.29 -6.85
CA VAL A 161 12.28 21.97 -5.99
C VAL A 161 13.65 22.10 -6.67
N LEU A 162 14.07 21.08 -7.44
CA LEU A 162 15.38 21.04 -8.11
C LEU A 162 15.30 21.45 -9.58
N GLY A 163 14.09 21.58 -10.14
CA GLY A 163 13.84 22.02 -11.51
C GLY A 163 13.87 20.88 -12.53
N LYS A 164 13.27 21.12 -13.70
CA LYS A 164 13.12 20.14 -14.80
C LYS A 164 14.40 19.89 -15.62
N GLY A 165 15.53 20.52 -15.26
CA GLY A 165 16.80 20.42 -15.99
C GLY A 165 17.63 19.17 -15.63
N ALA A 166 18.56 18.79 -16.52
CA ALA A 166 19.53 17.72 -16.30
C ALA A 166 20.68 18.14 -15.35
N GLY A 167 20.34 18.71 -14.19
CA GLY A 167 21.32 19.08 -13.17
C GLY A 167 21.88 17.85 -12.47
N LEU A 168 23.18 17.90 -12.14
CA LEU A 168 23.88 16.86 -11.37
C LEU A 168 23.08 16.48 -10.12
N VAL A 169 22.72 17.48 -9.30
CA VAL A 169 21.95 17.37 -8.04
C VAL A 169 20.68 16.51 -8.18
N ARG A 170 19.85 16.77 -9.20
CA ARG A 170 18.62 16.00 -9.46
C ARG A 170 18.93 14.57 -9.88
N ASN A 171 19.86 14.41 -10.82
CA ASN A 171 20.16 13.11 -11.38
C ASN A 171 20.88 12.20 -10.37
N VAL A 172 21.65 12.75 -9.44
CA VAL A 172 22.22 12.00 -8.32
C VAL A 172 21.10 11.34 -7.52
N LEU A 173 20.07 12.08 -7.09
CA LEU A 173 18.94 11.49 -6.35
C LEU A 173 18.21 10.42 -7.16
N ILE A 174 17.88 10.70 -8.42
CA ILE A 174 17.13 9.76 -9.26
C ILE A 174 17.90 8.46 -9.51
N MET A 175 19.21 8.56 -9.73
CA MET A 175 20.06 7.40 -10.03
C MET A 175 20.51 6.65 -8.77
N HIS A 176 20.82 7.36 -7.69
CA HIS A 176 21.29 6.74 -6.45
C HIS A 176 20.18 5.90 -5.84
N TYR A 177 18.99 6.47 -5.68
CA TYR A 177 17.82 5.81 -5.08
C TYR A 177 16.99 4.99 -6.07
N GLY A 178 17.47 4.79 -7.31
CA GLY A 178 16.77 3.95 -8.28
C GLY A 178 15.34 4.42 -8.60
N LEU A 179 15.06 5.72 -8.52
CA LEU A 179 13.72 6.24 -8.79
C LEU A 179 13.32 5.99 -10.26
N LYS A 180 14.29 6.07 -11.19
CA LYS A 180 14.10 5.78 -12.62
C LYS A 180 14.88 4.54 -13.07
N GLY A 181 14.85 3.46 -12.30
CA GLY A 181 15.47 2.19 -12.66
C GLY A 181 16.28 1.58 -11.53
N LYS A 182 17.44 0.99 -11.86
CA LYS A 182 18.31 0.40 -10.85
C LYS A 182 19.07 1.48 -10.08
N GLU A 183 19.20 1.28 -8.78
CA GLU A 183 20.12 2.04 -7.93
C GLU A 183 21.55 1.97 -8.46
N ARG A 184 22.29 3.04 -8.22
CA ARG A 184 23.69 3.17 -8.63
C ARG A 184 24.50 3.69 -7.46
N THR A 185 25.70 3.17 -7.31
CA THR A 185 26.64 3.72 -6.32
C THR A 185 27.12 5.10 -6.77
N PHE A 186 27.51 5.94 -5.81
CA PHE A 186 28.10 7.24 -6.12
C PHE A 186 29.32 7.15 -7.05
N GLU A 187 30.09 6.06 -7.00
CA GLU A 187 31.22 5.84 -7.93
C GLU A 187 30.73 5.65 -9.37
N GLN A 188 29.68 4.86 -9.56
CA GLN A 188 29.06 4.65 -10.86
C GLN A 188 28.44 5.95 -11.41
N ILE A 189 27.78 6.72 -10.54
CA ILE A 189 27.22 8.04 -10.90
C ILE A 189 28.34 9.01 -11.27
N GLY A 190 29.42 9.05 -10.49
CA GLY A 190 30.59 9.89 -10.75
C GLY A 190 31.20 9.60 -12.12
N LYS A 191 31.35 8.30 -12.48
CA LYS A 191 31.81 7.89 -13.82
C LYS A 191 30.89 8.39 -14.94
N ILE A 192 29.56 8.36 -14.75
CA ILE A 192 28.59 8.82 -15.75
C ILE A 192 28.68 10.33 -15.97
N PHE A 193 28.77 11.11 -14.89
CA PHE A 193 28.83 12.57 -14.95
C PHE A 193 30.25 13.13 -15.10
N LYS A 194 31.27 12.25 -15.17
CA LYS A 194 32.69 12.62 -15.20
C LYS A 194 33.09 13.52 -14.02
N VAL A 195 32.59 13.19 -12.83
CA VAL A 195 32.89 13.89 -11.57
C VAL A 195 33.38 12.89 -10.52
N THR A 196 34.00 13.41 -9.45
CA THR A 196 34.46 12.56 -8.35
C THR A 196 33.28 12.08 -7.50
N TRP A 197 33.48 10.95 -6.81
CA TRP A 197 32.53 10.41 -5.84
C TRP A 197 32.13 11.45 -4.78
N GLN A 198 33.10 12.23 -4.28
CA GLN A 198 32.84 13.30 -3.30
C GLN A 198 31.92 14.39 -3.86
N SER A 199 32.07 14.77 -5.13
CA SER A 199 31.19 15.74 -5.77
C SER A 199 29.76 15.22 -5.92
N VAL A 200 29.58 13.92 -6.15
CA VAL A 200 28.26 13.27 -6.16
C VAL A 200 27.62 13.33 -4.76
N GLN A 201 28.38 13.00 -3.73
CA GLN A 201 27.92 13.07 -2.33
C GLN A 201 27.55 14.50 -1.91
N GLN A 202 28.36 15.49 -2.28
CA GLN A 202 28.04 16.91 -2.03
C GLN A 202 26.77 17.35 -2.76
N ALA A 203 26.61 16.90 -4.01
CA ALA A 203 25.41 17.19 -4.80
C ALA A 203 24.15 16.57 -4.17
N GLU A 204 24.24 15.35 -3.64
CA GLU A 204 23.16 14.72 -2.88
C GLU A 204 22.80 15.53 -1.62
N PHE A 205 23.80 15.86 -0.80
CA PHE A 205 23.58 16.61 0.43
C PHE A 205 22.90 17.96 0.15
N ALA A 206 23.37 18.68 -0.89
CA ALA A 206 22.77 19.93 -1.33
C ALA A 206 21.31 19.73 -1.81
N ALA A 207 21.02 18.63 -2.50
CA ALA A 207 19.68 18.27 -2.96
C ALA A 207 18.71 18.07 -1.78
N ILE A 208 19.09 17.21 -0.84
CA ILE A 208 18.28 16.84 0.32
C ILE A 208 18.03 18.06 1.20
N LYS A 209 19.07 18.86 1.47
CA LYS A 209 18.95 20.10 2.24
C LYS A 209 17.94 21.07 1.61
N LYS A 210 17.95 21.18 0.27
CA LYS A 210 17.02 22.06 -0.45
C LYS A 210 15.58 21.54 -0.41
N ILE A 211 15.37 20.23 -0.58
CA ILE A 211 14.05 19.59 -0.45
C ILE A 211 13.51 19.78 0.96
N ARG A 212 14.31 19.52 2.00
CA ARG A 212 13.88 19.66 3.40
C ARG A 212 13.40 21.06 3.76
N ASN A 213 14.03 22.08 3.19
CA ASN A 213 13.71 23.48 3.48
C ASN A 213 12.61 24.06 2.58
N SER A 214 12.25 23.36 1.50
CA SER A 214 11.15 23.75 0.60
C SER A 214 9.78 23.51 1.24
N GLN A 215 8.76 24.22 0.74
CA GLN A 215 7.38 24.03 1.20
C GLN A 215 6.85 22.65 0.77
N GLU A 216 7.15 22.24 -0.46
CA GLU A 216 6.75 20.98 -1.06
C GLU A 216 7.34 19.79 -0.31
N GLY A 217 8.61 19.88 0.12
CA GLY A 217 9.23 18.86 0.95
C GLY A 217 8.58 18.74 2.33
N LYS A 218 8.18 19.86 2.94
CA LYS A 218 7.46 19.86 4.23
C LYS A 218 6.06 19.25 4.09
N GLU A 219 5.36 19.55 3.01
CA GLU A 219 4.05 18.97 2.71
C GLU A 219 4.14 17.46 2.45
N LEU A 220 5.16 17.02 1.71
CA LEU A 220 5.45 15.60 1.51
C LEU A 220 5.70 14.91 2.86
N MET A 221 6.58 15.47 3.70
CA MET A 221 6.84 14.91 5.04
C MET A 221 5.60 14.86 5.92
N LYS A 222 4.71 15.87 5.84
CA LYS A 222 3.43 15.90 6.56
C LYS A 222 2.44 14.86 6.04
N LYS A 223 2.40 14.64 4.72
CA LYS A 223 1.52 13.66 4.07
C LYS A 223 1.84 12.22 4.50
N TYR A 224 3.12 11.92 4.69
CA TYR A 224 3.61 10.58 5.05
C TYR A 224 4.05 10.46 6.52
N GLN A 225 3.74 11.47 7.35
CA GLN A 225 4.24 11.61 8.73
C GLN A 225 3.86 10.43 9.64
N TRP A 226 2.76 9.73 9.36
CA TRP A 226 2.27 8.59 10.14
C TRP A 226 3.11 7.31 9.94
N GLN A 227 3.59 7.04 8.71
CA GLN A 227 4.45 5.88 8.43
C GLN A 227 5.81 6.02 9.13
N VAL A 228 6.30 7.25 9.22
CA VAL A 228 7.54 7.61 9.90
C VAL A 228 7.38 7.43 11.43
N LEU A 229 6.28 7.93 12.03
CA LEU A 229 5.97 7.76 13.45
C LEU A 229 5.85 6.29 13.89
N ASN A 230 5.16 5.44 13.12
CA ASN A 230 5.05 4.01 13.42
C ASN A 230 6.40 3.28 13.36
N SER A 231 7.26 3.63 12.40
CA SER A 231 8.62 3.07 12.32
C SER A 231 9.51 3.53 13.49
N PHE A 232 9.26 4.73 14.04
CA PHE A 232 9.94 5.24 15.22
C PHE A 232 9.43 4.60 16.51
N GLU A 233 8.13 4.37 16.69
CA GLU A 233 7.59 3.67 17.85
C GLU A 233 8.11 2.22 17.92
N HIS A 234 8.12 1.52 16.79
CA HIS A 234 8.60 0.15 16.71
C HIS A 234 10.12 0.04 16.97
N ASN A 235 10.90 1.07 16.63
CA ASN A 235 12.33 1.17 16.97
C ASN A 235 12.54 1.63 18.43
N ARG A 236 11.70 2.53 18.95
CA ARG A 236 11.72 2.98 20.35
C ARG A 236 11.50 1.82 21.30
N ASP A 237 10.57 0.92 20.99
CA ASP A 237 10.24 -0.23 21.84
C ASP A 237 11.34 -1.31 21.80
N LYS A 238 12.08 -1.43 20.69
CA LYS A 238 13.29 -2.27 20.59
C LYS A 238 14.48 -1.68 21.36
N ILE A 239 14.62 -0.36 21.39
CA ILE A 239 15.69 0.36 22.12
C ILE A 239 15.45 0.29 23.63
N ASN A 240 14.20 0.43 24.08
CA ASN A 240 13.83 0.37 25.49
C ASN A 240 14.01 -1.03 26.13
N GLN A 241 14.13 -2.10 25.32
CA GLN A 241 14.40 -3.45 25.82
C GLN A 241 15.87 -3.67 26.24
N PHE A 242 16.81 -2.80 25.83
CA PHE A 242 18.24 -2.98 26.12
C PHE A 242 18.91 -1.66 26.58
N ALA A 243 18.89 -1.44 27.91
CA ALA A 243 19.86 -0.65 28.70
C ALA A 243 19.61 0.86 29.01
N SER A 244 20.25 1.25 30.13
CA SER A 244 20.14 2.44 31.00
C SER A 244 20.01 3.82 30.30
N PRO A 245 19.29 4.79 30.90
CA PRO A 245 19.00 6.12 30.34
C PRO A 245 20.21 6.91 29.81
N ASP A 246 21.40 6.69 30.38
CA ASP A 246 22.61 7.44 30.03
C ASP A 246 23.15 7.09 28.63
N VAL A 247 22.90 5.87 28.14
CA VAL A 247 23.32 5.41 26.79
C VAL A 247 22.41 5.97 25.69
N VAL A 248 21.17 6.32 26.05
CA VAL A 248 20.19 6.92 25.13
C VAL A 248 20.59 8.35 24.78
N LEU A 249 21.15 9.10 25.73
CA LEU A 249 21.56 10.49 25.55
C LEU A 249 22.82 10.62 24.67
N GLU A 250 23.80 9.73 24.79
CA GLU A 250 24.98 9.71 23.89
C GLU A 250 24.60 9.35 22.44
N ARG A 251 23.55 8.55 22.22
CA ARG A 251 23.07 8.18 20.87
C ARG A 251 22.11 9.19 20.24
N MET A 252 21.54 10.12 21.01
CA MET A 252 20.75 11.23 20.45
C MET A 252 21.63 12.26 19.72
N GLU A 253 22.95 12.27 19.95
CA GLU A 253 23.89 13.15 19.25
C GLU A 253 24.20 12.70 17.81
N THR A 254 23.84 11.48 17.38
CA THR A 254 23.99 11.05 15.98
C THR A 254 22.67 11.06 15.22
N LEU A 255 21.96 12.20 15.28
CA LEU A 255 20.81 12.47 14.39
C LEU A 255 21.17 12.31 12.91
N ASP A 256 22.45 12.54 12.56
CA ASP A 256 23.01 12.34 11.23
C ASP A 256 23.18 10.86 10.83
N GLU A 257 23.43 9.93 11.79
CA GLU A 257 23.46 8.48 11.51
C GLU A 257 22.05 7.89 11.36
N LEU A 258 21.08 8.41 12.14
CA LEU A 258 19.66 8.05 12.04
C LEU A 258 19.05 8.48 10.70
N LEU A 259 19.41 9.66 10.19
CA LEU A 259 19.00 10.14 8.87
C LEU A 259 19.66 9.36 7.73
N TYR A 260 20.90 8.92 7.90
CA TYR A 260 21.59 8.03 6.94
C TYR A 260 20.93 6.63 6.89
N GLY A 261 20.42 6.15 8.02
CA GLY A 261 19.65 4.90 8.12
C GLY A 261 18.30 4.96 7.41
N VAL A 262 17.57 6.07 7.53
CA VAL A 262 16.29 6.29 6.83
C VAL A 262 16.45 6.27 5.31
N LEU A 263 17.58 6.76 4.78
CA LEU A 263 17.88 6.71 3.35
C LEU A 263 18.32 5.31 2.87
N LYS A 264 18.85 4.48 3.78
CA LYS A 264 19.36 3.13 3.46
C LYS A 264 18.31 2.02 3.64
N GLN A 265 17.26 2.24 4.42
CA GLN A 265 16.15 1.29 4.61
C GLN A 265 15.08 1.34 3.50
N ILE A 266 15.25 2.20 2.49
CA ILE A 266 14.34 2.32 1.32
C ILE A 266 14.95 1.61 0.08
N CYS A 267 16.01 0.81 0.26
CA CYS A 267 16.55 -0.13 -0.72
C CYS A 267 15.99 -1.53 -0.49
#